data_AF-A0ABD4PSP1-F1
#
_entry.id   AF-A0ABD4PSP1-F1
#
_cell.length_a   1.000
_cell.length_b   1.000
_cell.length_c   1.000
_cell.angle_alpha   90.00
_cell.angle_beta   90.00
_cell.angle_gamma   90.00
#
_symmetry.space_group_name_H-M   'P 1'
#
loop_
_entity.id
_entity.type
_entity.pdbx_description
1 polymer ?
#
loop_
_entity_poly.entity_id
_entity_poly.type
_entity_poly.pdbx_seq_one_letter_code
_entity_poly.pdbx_strand_id
1 'polypeptide(L)'
;MKRFLKKLSFIILIIFNFSLINVFAITKEYLAYSKYTSEGTAFFVNDDGEKTVYCYNHDYKPPGSPNEDSINKTYYTREESYLNTDDELMDKYGKEIKERIAALLVYGYPLNSSNLMEQYGLNEDKARYITQQLVWDITNGNDAPFGDKYGMYGYYDKLLELSKIKKFEQGNLNLIGNFKFIQRNGIYLTDKLSTTGNSGSFTITNLPENMTVKDWTTDQILNDKPIKVGQEFYIESSAKPDSSLKLKISYNYQEVKFYFYKYSRGGLNTNPDLPYQSLIRAELEDKFTEKPYEISIDGNFVPSQDIGKVVLNKKDSQNGKLLKGAVFNLQDQQGNNIRTNLITDENGQIVLNDLAPGDYQFVETKAPNGYELDTTPVKFTIVVGQTETVNIEKVNTASLGGVVLTKKDSKNGNLLEGAVFNLQDQQGNNIRTNLITDENGQIVLNDLAPGDYQFVET
;
A
#
# COMPACT_ATOMS: atom_id res chain seq x y z
N MET A 1 -39.25 29.55 -26.53
CA MET A 1 -38.90 30.77 -25.75
C MET A 1 -39.22 30.69 -24.25
N LYS A 2 -40.47 30.47 -23.80
CA LYS A 2 -40.81 30.46 -22.35
C LYS A 2 -40.04 29.45 -21.48
N ARG A 3 -39.62 28.30 -22.04
CA ARG A 3 -38.79 27.29 -21.34
C ARG A 3 -37.30 27.67 -21.24
N PHE A 4 -36.82 28.56 -22.12
CA PHE A 4 -35.43 29.03 -22.15
C PHE A 4 -35.22 30.18 -21.16
N LEU A 5 -36.20 31.09 -21.06
CA LEU A 5 -36.19 32.18 -20.07
C LEU A 5 -36.32 31.69 -18.60
N LYS A 6 -37.02 30.58 -18.34
CA LYS A 6 -37.07 29.97 -16.99
C LYS A 6 -35.74 29.35 -16.56
N LYS A 7 -34.94 28.79 -17.48
CA LYS A 7 -33.60 28.28 -17.16
C LYS A 7 -32.59 29.42 -16.95
N LEU A 8 -32.71 30.51 -17.71
CA LEU A 8 -31.85 31.68 -17.53
C LEU A 8 -32.10 32.39 -16.19
N SER A 9 -33.37 32.48 -15.75
CA SER A 9 -33.71 33.06 -14.44
C SER A 9 -33.28 32.21 -13.25
N PHE A 10 -33.17 30.88 -13.40
CA PHE A 10 -32.73 29.99 -12.32
C PHE A 10 -31.20 29.96 -12.19
N ILE A 11 -30.48 30.05 -13.32
CA ILE A 11 -29.02 30.11 -13.36
C ILE A 11 -28.52 31.46 -12.83
N ILE A 12 -29.19 32.57 -13.13
CA ILE A 12 -28.82 33.90 -12.61
C ILE A 12 -29.08 34.01 -11.09
N LEU A 13 -30.10 33.33 -10.55
CA LEU A 13 -30.38 33.32 -9.10
C LEU A 13 -29.39 32.45 -8.30
N ILE A 14 -28.83 31.41 -8.92
CA ILE A 14 -27.77 30.58 -8.32
C ILE A 14 -26.42 31.31 -8.36
N ILE A 15 -26.11 32.02 -9.45
CA ILE A 15 -24.85 32.77 -9.57
C ILE A 15 -24.84 33.99 -8.64
N PHE A 16 -25.98 34.67 -8.43
CA PHE A 16 -26.07 35.77 -7.46
C PHE A 16 -26.04 35.32 -5.99
N ASN A 17 -26.55 34.12 -5.66
CA ASN A 17 -26.39 33.56 -4.32
C ASN A 17 -24.96 33.08 -4.05
N PHE A 18 -24.25 32.53 -5.04
CA PHE A 18 -22.84 32.17 -4.88
C PHE A 18 -21.90 33.40 -4.83
N SER A 19 -22.27 34.52 -5.47
CA SER A 19 -21.45 35.73 -5.49
C SER A 19 -21.58 36.62 -4.24
N LEU A 20 -22.60 36.43 -3.40
CA LEU A 20 -22.76 37.19 -2.14
C LEU A 20 -22.45 36.40 -0.87
N ILE A 21 -22.39 35.06 -0.92
CA ILE A 21 -21.99 34.24 0.24
C ILE A 21 -20.46 34.32 0.48
N ASN A 22 -19.68 34.70 -0.53
CA ASN A 22 -18.22 34.80 -0.42
C ASN A 22 -17.67 36.16 0.04
N VAL A 23 -18.52 37.08 0.57
CA VAL A 23 -18.04 38.39 1.05
C VAL A 23 -17.97 38.49 2.58
N PHE A 24 -18.55 37.55 3.34
CA PHE A 24 -18.29 37.43 4.78
C PHE A 24 -18.39 35.97 5.22
N ALA A 25 -17.37 35.16 4.91
CA ALA A 25 -17.10 33.99 5.74
C ALA A 25 -16.66 34.53 7.11
N ILE A 26 -17.60 34.67 8.04
CA ILE A 26 -17.26 34.98 9.44
C ILE A 26 -16.49 33.75 9.94
N THR A 27 -15.17 33.86 10.02
CA THR A 27 -14.33 32.85 10.66
C THR A 27 -14.81 32.66 12.09
N LYS A 28 -15.40 31.49 12.38
CA LYS A 28 -15.82 31.14 13.74
C LYS A 28 -14.58 31.07 14.62
N GLU A 29 -14.57 31.85 15.69
CA GLU A 29 -13.56 31.76 16.72
C GLU A 29 -13.97 30.71 17.76
N TYR A 30 -12.96 30.00 18.26
CA TYR A 30 -13.05 28.95 19.24
C TYR A 30 -12.21 29.32 20.43
N LEU A 31 -12.71 29.01 21.61
CA LEU A 31 -12.06 29.34 22.84
C LEU A 31 -11.17 28.17 23.27
N ALA A 32 -9.87 28.38 23.40
CA ALA A 32 -8.99 27.39 24.02
C ALA A 32 -8.48 27.87 25.38
N TYR A 33 -8.31 26.94 26.31
CA TYR A 33 -7.73 27.20 27.62
C TYR A 33 -6.98 25.99 28.17
N SER A 34 -6.08 26.28 29.10
CA SER A 34 -5.23 25.30 29.75
C SER A 34 -5.75 24.96 31.15
N LYS A 35 -6.08 23.69 31.43
CA LYS A 35 -6.57 23.21 32.72
C LYS A 35 -5.51 22.36 33.40
N TYR A 36 -5.24 22.65 34.67
CA TYR A 36 -4.27 21.88 35.45
C TYR A 36 -4.85 20.51 35.84
N THR A 37 -4.05 19.47 35.61
CA THR A 37 -4.30 18.07 35.94
C THR A 37 -3.22 17.57 36.90
N SER A 38 -3.34 16.32 37.36
CA SER A 38 -2.36 15.72 38.28
C SER A 38 -0.94 15.57 37.70
N GLU A 39 -0.80 15.64 36.37
CA GLU A 39 0.46 15.44 35.64
C GLU A 39 0.96 16.71 34.95
N GLY A 40 0.30 17.86 35.15
CA GLY A 40 0.68 19.13 34.54
C GLY A 40 -0.50 19.87 33.92
N THR A 41 -0.30 20.52 32.78
CA THR A 41 -1.33 21.32 32.12
C THR A 41 -1.86 20.60 30.88
N ALA A 42 -3.19 20.49 30.77
CA ALA A 42 -3.88 19.93 29.61
C ALA A 42 -4.61 21.03 28.82
N PHE A 43 -4.65 20.89 27.50
CA PHE A 43 -5.26 21.88 26.60
C PHE A 43 -6.65 21.44 26.18
N PHE A 44 -7.59 22.40 26.23
CA PHE A 44 -8.99 22.20 25.91
C PHE A 44 -9.50 23.27 24.99
N VAL A 45 -10.46 22.88 24.15
CA VAL A 45 -11.26 23.80 23.34
C VAL A 45 -12.72 23.75 23.80
N ASN A 46 -13.35 24.91 23.92
CA ASN A 46 -14.70 25.13 24.43
C ASN A 46 -15.66 25.54 23.31
N ASP A 47 -16.10 24.54 22.56
CA ASP A 47 -17.03 24.67 21.42
C ASP A 47 -18.48 24.36 21.83
N ASP A 48 -18.81 24.40 23.14
CA ASP A 48 -19.95 23.77 23.85
C ASP A 48 -19.70 22.32 24.35
N GLY A 49 -18.45 22.03 24.70
CA GLY A 49 -18.00 20.84 25.43
C GLY A 49 -16.46 20.76 25.49
N GLU A 50 -15.86 20.36 26.62
CA GLU A 50 -14.40 20.23 26.76
C GLU A 50 -13.87 19.16 25.79
N LYS A 51 -13.14 19.57 24.74
CA LYS A 51 -12.42 18.67 23.84
C LYS A 51 -10.93 18.72 24.10
N THR A 52 -10.31 17.57 24.31
CA THR A 52 -8.84 17.43 24.41
C THR A 52 -8.20 17.80 23.08
N VAL A 53 -7.23 18.70 23.14
CA VAL A 53 -6.38 19.08 22.01
C VAL A 53 -4.91 19.02 22.44
N TYR A 54 -4.02 18.94 21.46
CA TYR A 54 -2.58 18.86 21.67
C TYR A 54 -1.86 20.00 20.98
N CYS A 55 -0.82 20.52 21.59
CA CYS A 55 0.04 21.52 20.97
C CYS A 55 1.05 20.82 20.05
N TYR A 56 1.27 21.35 18.85
CA TYR A 56 2.21 20.75 17.87
C TYR A 56 3.35 21.69 17.46
N ASN A 57 3.43 22.88 18.05
CA ASN A 57 4.56 23.81 17.93
C ASN A 57 5.02 24.23 19.33
N HIS A 58 6.22 23.82 19.71
CA HIS A 58 6.71 24.02 21.08
C HIS A 58 7.17 25.46 21.36
N ASP A 59 7.56 26.22 20.32
CA ASP A 59 8.26 27.51 20.46
C ASP A 59 7.42 28.68 21.01
N TYR A 60 6.10 28.49 21.12
CA TYR A 60 5.16 29.53 21.51
C TYR A 60 4.60 29.30 22.91
N LYS A 61 3.93 30.32 23.46
CA LYS A 61 3.28 30.19 24.77
C LYS A 61 2.03 29.30 24.66
N PRO A 62 1.77 28.42 25.64
CA PRO A 62 0.53 27.65 25.68
C PRO A 62 -0.69 28.58 25.81
N PRO A 63 -1.89 28.13 25.38
CA PRO A 63 -3.14 28.84 25.63
C PRO A 63 -3.27 29.25 27.11
N GLY A 64 -3.90 30.40 27.36
CA GLY A 64 -4.09 30.90 28.72
C GLY A 64 -4.93 29.99 29.63
N SER A 65 -4.72 30.07 30.94
CA SER A 65 -5.44 29.29 31.95
C SER A 65 -6.71 30.04 32.44
N PRO A 66 -7.83 29.34 32.69
CA PRO A 66 -9.08 29.99 33.11
C PRO A 66 -9.09 30.43 34.60
N ASN A 67 -8.01 30.18 35.36
CA ASN A 67 -7.92 30.53 36.79
C ASN A 67 -7.70 32.03 37.06
N GLU A 68 -7.78 32.88 36.05
CA GLU A 68 -7.66 34.35 36.14
C GLU A 68 -8.75 35.00 35.27
N ASP A 69 -9.98 35.03 35.79
CA ASP A 69 -11.14 35.70 35.20
C ASP A 69 -11.43 35.37 33.72
N SER A 70 -12.55 35.88 33.20
CA SER A 70 -12.95 35.70 31.79
C SER A 70 -11.96 36.29 30.75
N ILE A 71 -10.82 36.83 31.20
CA ILE A 71 -9.91 37.71 30.46
C ILE A 71 -8.67 36.96 29.90
N ASN A 72 -8.29 35.80 30.47
CA ASN A 72 -7.12 35.00 30.02
C ASN A 72 -7.44 33.95 28.94
N LYS A 73 -8.56 34.12 28.28
CA LYS A 73 -9.04 33.27 27.19
C LYS A 73 -8.21 33.49 25.92
N THR A 74 -7.84 32.43 25.22
CA THR A 74 -7.14 32.51 23.93
C THR A 74 -8.08 32.09 22.81
N TYR A 75 -8.21 32.93 21.79
CA TYR A 75 -9.12 32.69 20.66
C TYR A 75 -8.37 32.09 19.49
N TYR A 76 -8.98 31.08 18.90
CA TYR A 76 -8.43 30.32 17.79
C TYR A 76 -9.42 30.27 16.63
N THR A 77 -8.92 30.29 15.39
CA THR A 77 -9.71 29.85 14.23
C THR A 77 -9.48 28.37 14.00
N ARG A 78 -10.49 27.65 13.54
CA ARG A 78 -10.39 26.22 13.24
C ARG A 78 -10.41 25.96 11.75
N GLU A 79 -9.50 25.11 11.31
CA GLU A 79 -9.46 24.53 9.97
C GLU A 79 -9.66 23.02 10.09
N GLU A 80 -10.38 22.45 9.14
CA GLU A 80 -10.61 21.00 9.03
C GLU A 80 -9.71 20.46 7.92
N SER A 81 -9.10 19.31 8.16
CA SER A 81 -8.19 18.69 7.19
C SER A 81 -8.21 17.18 7.35
N TYR A 82 -7.68 16.49 6.35
CA TYR A 82 -7.55 15.04 6.30
C TYR A 82 -6.09 14.65 6.12
N LEU A 83 -5.78 13.37 6.32
CA LEU A 83 -4.40 12.89 6.36
C LEU A 83 -3.61 13.20 5.08
N ASN A 84 -4.25 13.08 3.92
CA ASN A 84 -3.63 13.29 2.61
C ASN A 84 -3.86 14.70 2.04
N THR A 85 -4.44 15.62 2.80
CA THR A 85 -4.62 17.02 2.37
C THR A 85 -3.34 17.81 2.60
N ASP A 86 -2.99 18.68 1.65
CA ASP A 86 -1.93 19.68 1.81
C ASP A 86 -2.39 20.73 2.84
N ASP A 87 -1.68 20.82 3.97
CA ASP A 87 -1.96 21.75 5.07
C ASP A 87 -0.67 22.15 5.79
N GLU A 88 -0.76 23.05 6.78
CA GLU A 88 0.41 23.58 7.48
C GLU A 88 1.28 22.49 8.14
N LEU A 89 0.67 21.40 8.64
CA LEU A 89 1.44 20.31 9.25
C LEU A 89 2.19 19.52 8.18
N MET A 90 1.52 19.23 7.05
CA MET A 90 2.13 18.61 5.88
C MET A 90 3.26 19.48 5.31
N ASP A 91 3.03 20.78 5.15
CA ASP A 91 3.98 21.74 4.59
C ASP A 91 5.21 21.91 5.49
N LYS A 92 5.01 21.95 6.81
CA LYS A 92 6.08 22.22 7.78
C LYS A 92 6.89 20.98 8.13
N TYR A 93 6.23 19.83 8.33
CA TYR A 93 6.87 18.63 8.88
C TYR A 93 6.87 17.44 7.90
N GLY A 94 6.17 17.54 6.78
CA GLY A 94 6.08 16.48 5.78
C GLY A 94 5.09 15.37 6.12
N LYS A 95 4.80 14.53 5.11
CA LYS A 95 3.81 13.45 5.17
C LYS A 95 4.08 12.44 6.27
N GLU A 96 5.34 12.03 6.42
CA GLU A 96 5.73 11.02 7.41
C GLU A 96 5.39 11.48 8.83
N ILE A 97 5.77 12.71 9.21
CA ILE A 97 5.46 13.24 10.55
C ILE A 97 3.95 13.36 10.74
N LYS A 98 3.21 13.84 9.74
CA LYS A 98 1.74 13.93 9.81
C LYS A 98 1.07 12.56 10.04
N GLU A 99 1.53 11.51 9.37
CA GLU A 99 1.08 10.13 9.60
C GLU A 99 1.38 9.63 11.01
N ARG A 100 2.58 9.93 11.53
CA ARG A 100 2.96 9.58 12.89
C ARG A 100 2.12 10.29 13.94
N ILE A 101 1.85 11.59 13.76
CA ILE A 101 0.95 12.35 14.64
C ILE A 101 -0.46 11.80 14.58
N ALA A 102 -0.96 11.41 13.40
CA ALA A 102 -2.25 10.73 13.26
C ALA A 102 -2.34 9.49 14.17
N ALA A 103 -1.30 8.65 14.15
CA ALA A 103 -1.25 7.44 14.94
C ALA A 103 -1.24 7.74 16.44
N LEU A 104 -0.46 8.73 16.87
CA LEU A 104 -0.47 9.17 18.26
C LEU A 104 -1.85 9.64 18.72
N LEU A 105 -2.55 10.41 17.91
CA LEU A 105 -3.87 10.94 18.27
C LEU A 105 -4.98 9.87 18.25
N VAL A 106 -4.82 8.82 17.44
CA VAL A 106 -5.80 7.74 17.28
C VAL A 106 -5.61 6.59 18.29
N TYR A 107 -4.37 6.26 18.66
CA TYR A 107 -4.07 5.21 19.63
C TYR A 107 -3.76 5.75 21.03
N GLY A 108 -3.35 7.01 21.11
CA GLY A 108 -3.18 7.75 22.35
C GLY A 108 -4.49 8.40 22.81
N TYR A 109 -4.48 8.91 24.03
CA TYR A 109 -5.68 9.53 24.59
C TYR A 109 -6.18 10.73 23.73
N PRO A 110 -7.50 10.94 23.56
CA PRO A 110 -8.62 10.17 24.11
C PRO A 110 -9.12 9.03 23.21
N LEU A 111 -8.56 8.85 22.01
CA LEU A 111 -9.10 7.90 21.03
C LEU A 111 -8.49 6.51 21.23
N ASN A 112 -9.33 5.47 21.23
CA ASN A 112 -8.94 4.05 21.34
C ASN A 112 -7.89 3.72 22.43
N SER A 113 -7.75 4.57 23.45
CA SER A 113 -6.64 4.50 24.40
C SER A 113 -6.95 3.63 25.61
N SER A 114 -8.23 3.35 25.90
CA SER A 114 -8.67 2.67 27.14
C SER A 114 -7.94 1.33 27.39
N ASN A 115 -7.84 0.47 26.37
CA ASN A 115 -7.19 -0.84 26.52
C ASN A 115 -5.68 -0.70 26.79
N LEU A 116 -5.01 0.21 26.07
CA LEU A 116 -3.59 0.50 26.30
C LEU A 116 -3.40 1.11 27.69
N MET A 117 -4.23 2.06 28.09
CA MET A 117 -4.16 2.66 29.43
C MET A 117 -4.32 1.62 30.53
N GLU A 118 -5.29 0.72 30.40
CA GLU A 118 -5.49 -0.39 31.35
C GLU A 118 -4.27 -1.32 31.38
N GLN A 119 -3.76 -1.72 30.21
CA GLN A 119 -2.58 -2.58 30.08
C GLN A 119 -1.35 -1.99 30.81
N TYR A 120 -1.17 -0.68 30.74
CA TYR A 120 -0.02 0.02 31.34
C TYR A 120 -0.33 0.66 32.71
N GLY A 121 -1.55 0.46 33.25
CA GLY A 121 -1.96 0.97 34.56
C GLY A 121 -2.00 2.50 34.66
N LEU A 122 -2.43 3.18 33.59
CA LEU A 122 -2.46 4.64 33.48
C LEU A 122 -3.88 5.21 33.65
N ASN A 123 -3.94 6.38 34.27
CA ASN A 123 -5.15 7.22 34.28
C ASN A 123 -5.17 8.16 33.06
N GLU A 124 -6.29 8.86 32.85
CA GLU A 124 -6.46 9.77 31.71
C GLU A 124 -5.45 10.92 31.69
N ASP A 125 -5.09 11.47 32.85
CA ASP A 125 -4.13 12.56 32.98
C ASP A 125 -2.73 12.14 32.48
N LYS A 126 -2.25 10.97 32.91
CA LYS A 126 -0.97 10.41 32.48
C LYS A 126 -0.97 10.08 30.99
N ALA A 127 -2.03 9.43 30.50
CA ALA A 127 -2.14 9.07 29.09
C ALA A 127 -2.11 10.32 28.20
N ARG A 128 -2.85 11.37 28.59
CA ARG A 128 -2.86 12.65 27.91
C ARG A 128 -1.49 13.34 27.94
N TYR A 129 -0.85 13.38 29.11
CA TYR A 129 0.49 13.96 29.24
C TYR A 129 1.50 13.26 28.30
N ILE A 130 1.50 11.93 28.29
CA ILE A 130 2.40 11.14 27.44
C ILE A 130 2.12 11.37 25.94
N THR A 131 0.85 11.41 25.53
CA THR A 131 0.50 11.74 24.13
C THR A 131 1.02 13.13 23.74
N GLN A 132 0.89 14.14 24.62
CA GLN A 132 1.41 15.49 24.36
C GLN A 132 2.94 15.50 24.22
N GLN A 133 3.66 14.80 25.09
CA GLN A 133 5.13 14.70 25.01
C GLN A 133 5.55 14.06 23.69
N LEU A 134 4.90 12.97 23.30
CA LEU A 134 5.19 12.28 22.03
C LEU A 134 4.91 13.15 20.80
N VAL A 135 3.83 13.96 20.81
CA VAL A 135 3.57 14.91 19.72
C VAL A 135 4.74 15.90 19.57
N TRP A 136 5.28 16.40 20.68
CA TRP A 136 6.45 17.29 20.64
C TRP A 136 7.73 16.59 20.26
N ASP A 137 7.99 15.39 20.78
CA ASP A 137 9.19 14.64 20.44
C ASP A 137 9.24 14.37 18.94
N ILE A 138 8.16 13.84 18.36
CA ILE A 138 8.11 13.55 16.92
C ILE A 138 8.23 14.83 16.08
N THR A 139 7.55 15.92 16.45
CA THR A 139 7.66 17.19 15.70
C THR A 139 9.04 17.85 15.81
N ASN A 140 9.81 17.54 16.86
CA ASN A 140 11.20 17.97 17.03
C ASN A 140 12.23 16.98 16.46
N GLY A 141 11.79 15.86 15.87
CA GLY A 141 12.69 14.82 15.35
C GLY A 141 13.31 13.92 16.43
N ASN A 142 12.82 13.98 17.67
CA ASN A 142 13.18 13.06 18.74
C ASN A 142 12.34 11.79 18.63
N ASP A 143 13.01 10.64 18.62
CA ASP A 143 12.37 9.35 18.36
C ASP A 143 12.95 8.20 19.20
N ALA A 144 13.50 8.57 20.36
CA ALA A 144 14.21 7.66 21.24
C ALA A 144 13.22 7.00 22.23
N PRO A 145 13.11 5.67 22.25
CA PRO A 145 12.36 4.98 23.29
C PRO A 145 13.12 5.03 24.63
N PHE A 146 12.39 4.90 25.73
CA PHE A 146 12.96 4.74 27.07
C PHE A 146 13.46 3.31 27.33
N GLY A 147 12.98 2.33 26.57
CA GLY A 147 13.32 0.91 26.72
C GLY A 147 12.56 0.21 27.85
N ASP A 148 11.43 0.79 28.29
CA ASP A 148 10.62 0.25 29.38
C ASP A 148 9.43 -0.56 28.82
N LYS A 149 8.97 -1.55 29.58
CA LYS A 149 7.82 -2.40 29.22
C LYS A 149 6.59 -2.10 30.05
N TYR A 150 6.68 -1.25 31.07
CA TYR A 150 5.62 -1.04 32.05
C TYR A 150 5.37 0.45 32.31
N GLY A 151 4.19 0.75 32.87
CA GLY A 151 3.85 2.10 33.32
C GLY A 151 3.89 3.16 32.21
N MET A 152 4.26 4.39 32.58
CA MET A 152 4.23 5.54 31.67
C MET A 152 5.23 5.42 30.52
N TYR A 153 6.45 4.93 30.80
CA TYR A 153 7.49 4.78 29.78
C TYR A 153 7.18 3.63 28.83
N GLY A 154 6.59 2.53 29.33
CA GLY A 154 6.11 1.46 28.46
C GLY A 154 4.96 1.90 27.54
N TYR A 155 4.05 2.75 28.03
CA TYR A 155 3.00 3.34 27.19
C TYR A 155 3.58 4.31 26.15
N TYR A 156 4.55 5.14 26.54
CA TYR A 156 5.28 6.02 25.63
C TYR A 156 5.92 5.20 24.50
N ASP A 157 6.72 4.20 24.84
CA ASP A 157 7.43 3.36 23.87
C ASP A 157 6.44 2.63 22.96
N LYS A 158 5.30 2.20 23.50
CA LYS A 158 4.27 1.54 22.69
C LYS A 158 3.59 2.47 21.70
N LEU A 159 3.25 3.68 22.11
CA LEU A 159 2.70 4.69 21.19
C LEU A 159 3.74 5.12 20.15
N LEU A 160 5.00 5.24 20.54
CA LEU A 160 6.10 5.54 19.63
C LEU A 160 6.25 4.45 18.56
N GLU A 161 6.23 3.17 18.97
CA GLU A 161 6.22 2.01 18.08
C GLU A 161 5.02 2.05 17.12
N LEU A 162 3.80 2.23 17.67
CA LEU A 162 2.57 2.33 16.88
C LEU A 162 2.63 3.47 15.86
N SER A 163 3.24 4.61 16.21
CA SER A 163 3.43 5.73 15.29
C SER A 163 4.27 5.38 14.06
N LYS A 164 5.22 4.45 14.19
CA LYS A 164 6.13 4.05 13.11
C LYS A 164 5.52 3.02 12.17
N ILE A 165 4.73 2.09 12.71
CA ILE A 165 4.28 0.90 11.97
C ILE A 165 2.86 1.05 11.39
N LYS A 166 2.06 2.01 11.87
CA LYS A 166 0.68 2.19 11.43
C LYS A 166 0.59 3.23 10.32
N LYS A 167 0.54 2.74 9.08
CA LYS A 167 0.08 3.53 7.93
C LYS A 167 -1.44 3.49 7.87
N PHE A 168 -2.08 4.66 7.81
CA PHE A 168 -3.52 4.77 7.60
C PHE A 168 -3.80 4.79 6.09
N GLU A 169 -3.94 3.63 5.47
CA GLU A 169 -4.32 3.52 4.06
C GLU A 169 -5.84 3.76 3.91
N GLN A 170 -6.22 5.02 3.73
CA GLN A 170 -7.61 5.45 3.69
C GLN A 170 -8.40 4.81 2.52
N GLY A 171 -9.58 4.27 2.81
CA GLY A 171 -10.55 3.82 1.80
C GLY A 171 -10.14 2.61 0.97
N ASN A 172 -9.07 1.91 1.36
CA ASN A 172 -8.59 0.71 0.68
C ASN A 172 -8.93 -0.53 1.49
N LEU A 173 -9.56 -1.49 0.81
CA LEU A 173 -9.81 -2.83 1.29
C LEU A 173 -9.30 -3.78 0.21
N ASN A 174 -8.37 -4.65 0.54
CA ASN A 174 -7.83 -5.62 -0.39
C ASN A 174 -8.33 -6.99 0.04
N LEU A 175 -9.00 -7.73 -0.85
CA LEU A 175 -9.33 -9.11 -0.58
C LEU A 175 -8.09 -9.97 -0.86
N ILE A 176 -7.80 -10.85 0.09
CA ILE A 176 -6.68 -11.80 0.03
C ILE A 176 -7.27 -13.20 -0.04
N GLY A 177 -6.75 -14.02 -0.95
CA GLY A 177 -7.15 -15.41 -1.09
C GLY A 177 -7.43 -15.78 -2.54
N ASN A 178 -7.72 -17.06 -2.77
CA ASN A 178 -8.04 -17.58 -4.08
C ASN A 178 -9.55 -17.84 -4.19
N PHE A 179 -10.22 -17.10 -5.08
CA PHE A 179 -11.65 -17.23 -5.36
C PHE A 179 -11.96 -18.34 -6.36
N LYS A 180 -10.99 -19.20 -6.69
CA LYS A 180 -11.24 -20.39 -7.50
C LYS A 180 -12.11 -21.36 -6.72
N PHE A 181 -13.29 -21.59 -7.27
CA PHE A 181 -14.21 -22.57 -6.72
C PHE A 181 -13.74 -24.00 -7.02
N ILE A 182 -13.62 -24.80 -5.98
CA ILE A 182 -13.36 -26.23 -6.01
C ILE A 182 -14.69 -26.94 -5.78
N GLN A 183 -15.02 -27.88 -6.67
CA GLN A 183 -16.22 -28.70 -6.51
C GLN A 183 -15.96 -29.83 -5.51
N ARG A 184 -16.80 -29.97 -4.49
CA ARG A 184 -16.81 -31.06 -3.51
C ARG A 184 -18.25 -31.48 -3.20
N ASN A 185 -18.56 -32.76 -3.36
CA ASN A 185 -19.88 -33.33 -3.02
C ASN A 185 -21.08 -32.57 -3.62
N GLY A 186 -20.93 -32.07 -4.86
CA GLY A 186 -21.99 -31.31 -5.55
C GLY A 186 -22.08 -29.83 -5.18
N ILE A 187 -21.24 -29.34 -4.27
CA ILE A 187 -21.16 -27.94 -3.84
C ILE A 187 -19.85 -27.34 -4.36
N TYR A 188 -19.84 -26.05 -4.67
CA TYR A 188 -18.68 -25.30 -5.10
C TYR A 188 -18.19 -24.41 -3.95
N LEU A 189 -16.91 -24.50 -3.60
CA LEU A 189 -16.33 -23.80 -2.44
C LEU A 189 -15.07 -23.04 -2.87
N THR A 190 -14.93 -21.79 -2.45
CA THR A 190 -13.64 -21.10 -2.47
C THR A 190 -12.73 -21.64 -1.36
N ASP A 191 -11.42 -21.40 -1.49
CA ASP A 191 -10.50 -21.57 -0.35
C ASP A 191 -10.65 -20.38 0.62
N LYS A 192 -9.82 -20.34 1.66
CA LYS A 192 -9.79 -19.28 2.65
C LYS A 192 -9.57 -17.90 2.02
N LEU A 193 -10.46 -16.98 2.37
CA LEU A 193 -10.43 -15.58 1.99
C LEU A 193 -10.27 -14.71 3.24
N SER A 194 -9.71 -13.53 3.08
CA SER A 194 -9.61 -12.51 4.13
C SER A 194 -9.49 -11.12 3.50
N THR A 195 -9.36 -10.08 4.31
CA THR A 195 -9.09 -8.72 3.82
C THR A 195 -7.93 -8.08 4.55
N THR A 196 -7.20 -7.21 3.86
CA THR A 196 -6.35 -6.17 4.47
C THR A 196 -6.90 -4.78 4.17
N GLY A 197 -6.55 -3.81 5.00
CA GLY A 197 -7.05 -2.45 4.91
C GLY A 197 -7.12 -1.82 6.31
N ASN A 198 -7.70 -0.63 6.38
CA ASN A 198 -7.92 0.05 7.65
C ASN A 198 -8.90 -0.72 8.56
N SER A 199 -8.90 -0.39 9.86
CA SER A 199 -9.91 -0.89 10.78
C SER A 199 -11.32 -0.54 10.31
N GLY A 200 -12.24 -1.49 10.45
CA GLY A 200 -13.61 -1.32 9.99
C GLY A 200 -14.27 -2.66 9.71
N SER A 201 -15.32 -2.63 8.90
CA SER A 201 -16.04 -3.82 8.46
C SER A 201 -16.52 -3.66 7.03
N PHE A 202 -16.73 -4.78 6.35
CA PHE A 202 -17.22 -4.81 4.98
C PHE A 202 -18.37 -5.80 4.83
N THR A 203 -19.20 -5.58 3.83
CA THR A 203 -20.32 -6.47 3.49
C THR A 203 -20.29 -6.74 1.99
N ILE A 204 -20.55 -7.98 1.58
CA ILE A 204 -20.75 -8.36 0.18
C ILE A 204 -22.24 -8.12 -0.15
N THR A 205 -22.56 -7.18 -1.05
CA THR A 205 -23.92 -6.62 -1.20
C THR A 205 -24.73 -7.14 -2.38
N ASN A 206 -24.13 -7.90 -3.30
CA ASN A 206 -24.80 -8.40 -4.51
C ASN A 206 -24.58 -9.90 -4.71
N LEU A 207 -24.55 -10.66 -3.61
CA LEU A 207 -24.34 -12.09 -3.65
C LEU A 207 -25.54 -12.80 -4.33
N PRO A 208 -25.32 -13.68 -5.34
CA PRO A 208 -26.38 -14.48 -5.93
C PRO A 208 -27.12 -15.36 -4.92
N GLU A 209 -28.42 -15.64 -5.14
CA GLU A 209 -29.24 -16.44 -4.21
C GLU A 209 -28.72 -17.86 -3.96
N ASN A 210 -27.99 -18.43 -4.92
CA ASN A 210 -27.38 -19.74 -4.83
C ASN A 210 -26.01 -19.73 -4.14
N MET A 211 -25.63 -18.63 -3.48
CA MET A 211 -24.34 -18.44 -2.83
C MET A 211 -24.49 -18.03 -1.36
N THR A 212 -23.48 -18.38 -0.56
CA THR A 212 -23.45 -18.07 0.87
C THR A 212 -22.02 -17.73 1.29
N VAL A 213 -21.85 -16.63 2.01
CA VAL A 213 -20.60 -16.26 2.69
C VAL A 213 -20.63 -16.85 4.09
N LYS A 214 -19.58 -17.55 4.47
CA LYS A 214 -19.47 -18.20 5.79
C LYS A 214 -18.14 -17.87 6.44
N ASP A 215 -18.15 -17.76 7.77
CA ASP A 215 -16.94 -17.62 8.56
C ASP A 215 -16.06 -18.87 8.43
N TRP A 216 -14.75 -18.68 8.23
CA TRP A 216 -13.82 -19.79 7.97
C TRP A 216 -13.70 -20.75 9.16
N THR A 217 -13.82 -20.25 10.39
CA THR A 217 -13.58 -21.06 11.59
C THR A 217 -14.87 -21.66 12.14
N THR A 218 -15.95 -20.89 12.13
CA THR A 218 -17.20 -21.23 12.82
C THR A 218 -18.30 -21.73 11.89
N ASP A 219 -18.10 -21.63 10.58
CA ASP A 219 -19.11 -21.94 9.55
C ASP A 219 -20.38 -21.08 9.63
N GLN A 220 -20.36 -20.00 10.42
CA GLN A 220 -21.49 -19.12 10.60
C GLN A 220 -21.78 -18.35 9.30
N ILE A 221 -23.06 -18.27 8.89
CA ILE A 221 -23.49 -17.49 7.73
C ILE A 221 -23.32 -15.99 7.98
N LEU A 222 -22.60 -15.34 7.06
CA LEU A 222 -22.23 -13.92 7.06
C LEU A 222 -22.92 -13.09 5.96
N ASN A 223 -23.83 -13.67 5.17
CA ASN A 223 -24.59 -12.92 4.17
C ASN A 223 -25.19 -11.64 4.76
N ASP A 224 -24.99 -10.51 4.08
CA ASP A 224 -25.47 -9.17 4.45
C ASP A 224 -25.02 -8.68 5.84
N LYS A 225 -24.11 -9.38 6.52
CA LYS A 225 -23.57 -8.99 7.82
C LYS A 225 -22.22 -8.30 7.67
N PRO A 226 -21.90 -7.31 8.52
CA PRO A 226 -20.56 -6.72 8.55
C PRO A 226 -19.51 -7.77 8.97
N ILE A 227 -18.52 -7.97 8.11
CA ILE A 227 -17.34 -8.82 8.32
C ILE A 227 -16.18 -7.91 8.71
N LYS A 228 -15.48 -8.20 9.81
CA LYS A 228 -14.35 -7.35 10.23
C LYS A 228 -13.19 -7.45 9.25
N VAL A 229 -12.45 -6.37 9.04
CA VAL A 229 -11.21 -6.43 8.27
C VAL A 229 -10.24 -7.42 8.93
N GLY A 230 -9.63 -8.29 8.11
CA GLY A 230 -8.77 -9.38 8.58
C GLY A 230 -9.50 -10.63 9.07
N GLN A 231 -10.83 -10.62 9.19
CA GLN A 231 -11.60 -11.83 9.47
C GLN A 231 -11.55 -12.78 8.27
N GLU A 232 -11.33 -14.07 8.55
CA GLU A 232 -11.25 -15.11 7.53
C GLU A 232 -12.64 -15.65 7.20
N PHE A 233 -12.94 -15.82 5.91
CA PHE A 233 -14.23 -16.28 5.42
C PHE A 233 -14.07 -17.11 4.15
N TYR A 234 -15.14 -17.74 3.69
CA TYR A 234 -15.21 -18.40 2.39
C TYR A 234 -16.61 -18.26 1.78
N ILE A 235 -16.70 -18.50 0.48
CA ILE A 235 -17.95 -18.50 -0.29
C ILE A 235 -18.27 -19.93 -0.74
N GLU A 236 -19.51 -20.34 -0.46
CA GLU A 236 -20.14 -21.57 -0.90
C GLU A 236 -21.16 -21.27 -2.01
N SER A 237 -21.28 -22.16 -3.00
CA SER A 237 -22.32 -22.11 -4.01
C SER A 237 -22.92 -23.48 -4.33
N SER A 238 -24.25 -23.53 -4.45
CA SER A 238 -25.00 -24.74 -4.82
C SER A 238 -25.04 -25.00 -6.33
N ALA A 239 -24.53 -24.07 -7.15
CA ALA A 239 -24.42 -24.23 -8.60
C ALA A 239 -23.06 -23.74 -9.09
N LYS A 240 -22.65 -24.16 -10.28
CA LYS A 240 -21.37 -23.71 -10.85
C LYS A 240 -21.40 -22.19 -11.03
N PRO A 241 -20.47 -21.44 -10.42
CA PRO A 241 -20.42 -19.99 -10.58
C PRO A 241 -20.20 -19.55 -12.02
N ASP A 242 -20.87 -18.46 -12.41
CA ASP A 242 -20.67 -17.81 -13.71
C ASP A 242 -19.28 -17.14 -13.76
N SER A 243 -18.55 -17.36 -14.86
CA SER A 243 -17.26 -16.71 -15.13
C SER A 243 -17.33 -15.17 -15.17
N SER A 244 -18.53 -14.59 -15.31
CA SER A 244 -18.76 -13.14 -15.33
C SER A 244 -19.17 -12.54 -13.98
N LEU A 245 -19.19 -13.34 -12.90
CA LEU A 245 -19.60 -12.89 -11.57
C LEU A 245 -18.71 -11.73 -11.05
N LYS A 246 -19.34 -10.62 -10.70
CA LYS A 246 -18.70 -9.47 -10.03
C LYS A 246 -19.31 -9.28 -8.65
N LEU A 247 -18.50 -9.23 -7.60
CA LEU A 247 -19.00 -8.93 -6.25
C LEU A 247 -18.82 -7.45 -5.91
N LYS A 248 -19.84 -6.86 -5.33
CA LYS A 248 -19.84 -5.53 -4.77
C LYS A 248 -19.54 -5.64 -3.29
N ILE A 249 -18.58 -4.85 -2.84
CA ILE A 249 -18.21 -4.79 -1.44
C ILE A 249 -18.43 -3.37 -0.95
N SER A 250 -19.30 -3.29 0.03
CA SER A 250 -19.53 -2.09 0.82
C SER A 250 -18.53 -2.11 1.97
N TYR A 251 -17.58 -1.18 1.98
CA TYR A 251 -16.59 -1.04 3.03
C TYR A 251 -16.91 0.18 3.91
N ASN A 252 -17.10 -0.09 5.19
CA ASN A 252 -17.23 0.92 6.22
C ASN A 252 -15.91 1.01 6.99
N TYR A 253 -15.22 2.14 6.85
CA TYR A 253 -13.92 2.39 7.44
C TYR A 253 -13.89 3.71 8.18
N GLN A 254 -12.94 3.85 9.09
CA GLN A 254 -12.76 5.07 9.85
C GLN A 254 -11.65 5.91 9.23
N GLU A 255 -11.99 7.13 8.83
CA GLU A 255 -11.03 8.11 8.36
C GLU A 255 -10.61 9.03 9.51
N VAL A 256 -9.33 9.38 9.57
CA VAL A 256 -8.81 10.36 10.53
C VAL A 256 -9.08 11.76 10.02
N LYS A 257 -9.97 12.48 10.71
CA LYS A 257 -10.25 13.89 10.46
C LYS A 257 -9.49 14.75 11.47
N PHE A 258 -8.69 15.68 10.99
CA PHE A 258 -7.96 16.63 11.82
C PHE A 258 -8.72 17.94 11.98
N TYR A 259 -8.63 18.51 13.18
CA TYR A 259 -8.99 19.89 13.44
C TYR A 259 -7.75 20.63 13.90
N PHE A 260 -7.35 21.63 13.12
CA PHE A 260 -6.27 22.53 13.42
C PHE A 260 -6.83 23.81 14.00
N TYR A 261 -6.33 24.23 15.15
CA TYR A 261 -6.69 25.48 15.79
C TYR A 261 -5.48 26.41 15.70
N LYS A 262 -5.63 27.49 14.94
CA LYS A 262 -4.60 28.53 14.77
C LYS A 262 -4.93 29.73 15.64
N TYR A 263 -3.91 30.31 16.25
CA TYR A 263 -4.08 31.50 17.08
C TYR A 263 -4.70 32.62 16.23
N SER A 264 -5.84 33.15 16.69
CA SER A 264 -6.54 34.28 16.06
C SER A 264 -6.16 35.59 16.75
N ARG A 265 -6.31 35.61 18.07
CA ARG A 265 -6.02 36.75 18.96
C ARG A 265 -6.15 36.34 20.42
N GLY A 266 -5.51 37.08 21.31
CA GLY A 266 -5.61 36.83 22.75
C GLY A 266 -6.78 37.58 23.39
N GLY A 267 -7.00 37.35 24.69
CA GLY A 267 -8.04 38.00 25.48
C GLY A 267 -7.80 39.49 25.72
N LEU A 268 -8.77 40.16 26.38
CA LEU A 268 -8.85 41.63 26.53
C LEU A 268 -7.60 42.31 27.14
N ASN A 269 -6.68 41.57 27.78
CA ASN A 269 -5.45 42.07 28.40
C ASN A 269 -4.14 41.42 27.87
N THR A 270 -4.17 40.80 26.69
CA THR A 270 -2.98 40.13 26.13
C THR A 270 -2.29 40.99 25.07
N ASN A 271 -0.97 40.81 24.92
CA ASN A 271 -0.22 41.43 23.82
C ASN A 271 -0.59 40.70 22.51
N PRO A 272 -1.30 41.35 21.56
CA PRO A 272 -1.74 40.71 20.31
C PRO A 272 -0.58 40.31 19.39
N ASP A 273 0.64 40.78 19.68
CA ASP A 273 1.83 40.55 18.84
C ASP A 273 2.61 39.27 19.20
N LEU A 274 2.21 38.51 20.22
CA LEU A 274 2.85 37.24 20.59
C LEU A 274 1.99 36.03 20.19
N PRO A 275 2.39 35.25 19.17
CA PRO A 275 1.67 34.03 18.80
C PRO A 275 1.68 32.98 19.92
N TYR A 276 0.57 32.26 20.04
CA TYR A 276 0.38 31.12 20.95
C TYR A 276 0.58 29.80 20.21
N GLN A 277 0.74 28.71 20.97
CA GLN A 277 0.85 27.37 20.39
C GLN A 277 -0.42 27.03 19.58
N SER A 278 -0.22 26.50 18.38
CA SER A 278 -1.24 25.94 17.51
C SER A 278 -1.63 24.56 18.03
N LEU A 279 -2.93 24.26 17.94
CA LEU A 279 -3.50 23.05 18.54
C LEU A 279 -4.00 22.11 17.46
N ILE A 280 -3.92 20.82 17.72
CA ILE A 280 -4.41 19.76 16.84
C ILE A 280 -5.23 18.76 17.66
N ARG A 281 -6.28 18.23 17.06
CA ARG A 281 -6.95 17.01 17.52
C ARG A 281 -7.39 16.18 16.33
N ALA A 282 -7.61 14.90 16.58
CA ALA A 282 -8.22 14.00 15.61
C ALA A 282 -9.62 13.59 16.07
N GLU A 283 -10.47 13.26 15.11
CA GLU A 283 -11.67 12.46 15.28
C GLU A 283 -11.66 11.32 14.26
N LEU A 284 -12.37 10.24 14.57
CA LEU A 284 -12.64 9.18 13.61
C LEU A 284 -14.01 9.45 12.98
N GLU A 285 -14.03 9.58 11.66
CA GLU A 285 -15.25 9.74 10.88
C GLU A 285 -15.54 8.43 10.16
N ASP A 286 -16.71 7.83 10.42
CA ASP A 286 -17.16 6.67 9.64
C ASP A 286 -17.39 7.11 8.20
N LYS A 287 -16.61 6.55 7.28
CA LYS A 287 -16.73 6.74 5.85
C LYS A 287 -17.26 5.47 5.22
N PHE A 288 -18.25 5.66 4.36
CA PHE A 288 -18.78 4.62 3.52
C PHE A 288 -18.17 4.73 2.13
N THR A 289 -17.59 3.64 1.64
CA THR A 289 -17.27 3.49 0.23
C THR A 289 -17.83 2.17 -0.26
N GLU A 290 -18.55 2.20 -1.37
CA GLU A 290 -18.92 0.98 -2.09
C GLU A 290 -18.00 0.89 -3.30
N LYS A 291 -17.16 -0.15 -3.33
CA LYS A 291 -16.25 -0.41 -4.44
C LYS A 291 -16.67 -1.72 -5.13
N PRO A 292 -16.81 -1.73 -6.46
CA PRO A 292 -16.94 -2.98 -7.18
C PRO A 292 -15.59 -3.69 -7.19
N TYR A 293 -15.59 -4.96 -6.78
CA TYR A 293 -14.45 -5.85 -7.00
C TYR A 293 -14.86 -6.78 -8.16
N GLU A 294 -13.93 -7.08 -9.07
CA GLU A 294 -14.19 -8.05 -10.17
C GLU A 294 -13.47 -9.37 -9.90
N ILE A 295 -14.20 -10.50 -9.88
CA ILE A 295 -13.58 -11.83 -9.84
C ILE A 295 -13.08 -12.11 -11.26
N SER A 296 -11.77 -12.23 -11.45
CA SER A 296 -11.23 -12.76 -12.69
C SER A 296 -11.57 -14.25 -12.81
N ILE A 297 -11.64 -14.73 -14.05
CA ILE A 297 -12.06 -16.11 -14.40
C ILE A 297 -11.13 -17.18 -13.78
N ASP A 298 -9.95 -16.78 -13.29
CA ASP A 298 -8.97 -17.63 -12.59
C ASP A 298 -9.05 -17.54 -11.05
N GLY A 299 -9.95 -16.72 -10.50
CA GLY A 299 -10.15 -16.58 -9.06
C GLY A 299 -9.38 -15.45 -8.37
N ASN A 300 -8.91 -14.42 -9.09
CA ASN A 300 -8.28 -13.25 -8.47
C ASN A 300 -9.21 -12.03 -8.52
N PHE A 301 -9.39 -11.34 -7.40
CA PHE A 301 -10.14 -10.08 -7.36
C PHE A 301 -9.24 -8.89 -7.64
N VAL A 302 -9.77 -7.95 -8.41
CA VAL A 302 -9.11 -6.66 -8.66
C VAL A 302 -10.08 -5.49 -8.39
N PRO A 303 -9.71 -4.49 -7.56
CA PRO A 303 -10.53 -3.30 -7.36
C PRO A 303 -10.65 -2.50 -8.66
N SER A 304 -11.87 -2.28 -9.14
CA SER A 304 -12.14 -1.54 -10.37
C SER A 304 -12.14 -0.03 -10.11
N GLN A 305 -10.95 0.59 -10.12
CA GLN A 305 -10.63 1.88 -10.79
C GLN A 305 -9.26 2.52 -10.49
N ASP A 306 -8.44 1.97 -9.58
CA ASP A 306 -7.07 2.48 -9.33
C ASP A 306 -5.99 1.40 -9.50
N ILE A 307 -6.29 0.37 -10.27
CA ILE A 307 -5.33 -0.69 -10.54
C ILE A 307 -4.48 -0.38 -11.76
N GLY A 308 -3.18 -0.55 -11.57
CA GLY A 308 -2.19 -0.42 -12.60
C GLY A 308 -1.92 -1.72 -13.32
N LYS A 309 -1.55 -1.57 -14.59
CA LYS A 309 -1.03 -2.65 -15.40
C LYS A 309 0.48 -2.48 -15.54
N VAL A 310 1.20 -3.56 -15.30
CA VAL A 310 2.64 -3.69 -15.58
C VAL A 310 2.89 -4.90 -16.47
N VAL A 311 3.81 -4.74 -17.42
CA VAL A 311 4.35 -5.81 -18.26
C VAL A 311 5.85 -5.83 -18.08
N LEU A 312 6.37 -6.93 -17.57
CA LEU A 312 7.80 -7.23 -17.55
C LEU A 312 8.17 -8.00 -18.81
N ASN A 313 9.09 -7.45 -19.60
CA ASN A 313 9.66 -8.08 -20.78
C ASN A 313 11.05 -8.64 -20.44
N LYS A 314 11.20 -9.95 -20.55
CA LYS A 314 12.44 -10.66 -20.29
C LYS A 314 13.17 -10.94 -21.60
N LYS A 315 14.43 -10.48 -21.70
CA LYS A 315 15.24 -10.65 -22.91
C LYS A 315 16.67 -11.11 -22.64
N ASP A 316 17.31 -11.62 -23.68
CA ASP A 316 18.75 -11.82 -23.76
C ASP A 316 19.46 -10.46 -23.85
N SER A 317 20.56 -10.30 -23.11
CA SER A 317 21.31 -9.04 -23.02
C SER A 317 22.06 -8.65 -24.30
N GLN A 318 22.33 -9.59 -25.20
CA GLN A 318 23.13 -9.40 -26.42
C GLN A 318 22.25 -9.26 -27.67
N ASN A 319 21.34 -10.20 -27.88
CA ASN A 319 20.55 -10.31 -29.12
C ASN A 319 19.09 -9.86 -28.96
N GLY A 320 18.65 -9.54 -27.74
CA GLY A 320 17.29 -9.07 -27.46
C GLY A 320 16.20 -10.13 -27.60
N LYS A 321 16.56 -11.41 -27.80
CA LYS A 321 15.62 -12.53 -27.86
C LYS A 321 14.81 -12.60 -26.57
N LEU A 322 13.49 -12.74 -26.70
CA LEU A 322 12.57 -12.88 -25.58
C LEU A 322 12.76 -14.24 -24.88
N LEU A 323 12.75 -14.25 -23.55
CA LEU A 323 13.10 -15.41 -22.74
C LEU A 323 11.93 -15.92 -21.90
N LYS A 324 11.42 -17.10 -22.26
CA LYS A 324 10.45 -17.88 -21.49
C LYS A 324 11.12 -18.57 -20.29
N GLY A 325 10.33 -18.77 -19.21
CA GLY A 325 10.68 -19.68 -18.13
C GLY A 325 11.55 -19.08 -17.02
N ALA A 326 11.83 -17.77 -17.06
CA ALA A 326 12.37 -17.05 -15.91
C ALA A 326 11.31 -17.02 -14.81
N VAL A 327 11.71 -17.20 -13.54
CA VAL A 327 10.81 -17.15 -12.39
C VAL A 327 11.12 -15.91 -11.56
N PHE A 328 10.07 -15.18 -11.19
CA PHE A 328 10.14 -13.94 -10.43
C PHE A 328 9.24 -13.98 -9.19
N ASN A 329 9.63 -13.20 -8.21
CA ASN A 329 8.74 -12.69 -7.17
C ASN A 329 8.40 -11.23 -7.45
N LEU A 330 7.17 -10.84 -7.12
CA LEU A 330 6.78 -9.45 -6.97
C LEU A 330 6.86 -9.09 -5.48
N GLN A 331 7.55 -8.00 -5.16
CA GLN A 331 7.70 -7.50 -3.81
C GLN A 331 7.18 -6.06 -3.67
N ASP A 332 6.80 -5.68 -2.45
CA ASP A 332 6.55 -4.28 -2.08
C ASP A 332 7.87 -3.50 -1.88
N GLN A 333 7.77 -2.20 -1.61
CA GLN A 333 8.91 -1.33 -1.32
C GLN A 333 9.74 -1.79 -0.10
N GLN A 334 9.13 -2.53 0.83
CA GLN A 334 9.79 -3.05 2.03
C GLN A 334 10.46 -4.42 1.78
N GLY A 335 10.31 -4.99 0.58
CA GLY A 335 10.89 -6.28 0.19
C GLY A 335 10.02 -7.48 0.57
N ASN A 336 8.78 -7.29 1.03
CA ASN A 336 7.88 -8.40 1.32
C ASN A 336 7.32 -8.97 0.01
N ASN A 337 7.28 -10.30 -0.10
CA ASN A 337 6.71 -10.95 -1.28
C ASN A 337 5.18 -10.74 -1.32
N ILE A 338 4.71 -10.11 -2.39
CA ILE A 338 3.29 -9.96 -2.73
C ILE A 338 2.83 -11.13 -3.58
N ARG A 339 3.65 -11.53 -4.56
CA ARG A 339 3.43 -12.72 -5.41
C ARG A 339 4.74 -13.45 -5.59
N THR A 340 4.66 -14.76 -5.71
CA THR A 340 5.82 -15.63 -5.92
C THR A 340 5.57 -16.54 -7.11
N ASN A 341 6.63 -17.10 -7.67
CA ASN A 341 6.57 -18.05 -8.78
C ASN A 341 5.87 -17.50 -10.05
N LEU A 342 6.05 -16.22 -10.35
CA LEU A 342 5.60 -15.63 -11.61
C LEU A 342 6.56 -16.04 -12.71
N ILE A 343 6.08 -16.71 -13.76
CA ILE A 343 6.93 -17.28 -14.80
C ILE A 343 6.74 -16.51 -16.11
N THR A 344 7.83 -16.15 -16.78
CA THR A 344 7.74 -15.55 -18.11
C THR A 344 7.17 -16.54 -19.12
N ASP A 345 6.17 -16.09 -19.89
CA ASP A 345 5.45 -16.90 -20.87
C ASP A 345 6.24 -17.13 -22.18
N GLU A 346 5.60 -17.71 -23.21
CA GLU A 346 6.21 -17.92 -24.54
C GLU A 346 6.71 -16.64 -25.21
N ASN A 347 6.12 -15.49 -24.86
CA ASN A 347 6.54 -14.18 -25.35
C ASN A 347 7.58 -13.52 -24.44
N GLY A 348 8.11 -14.24 -23.45
CA GLY A 348 9.04 -13.72 -22.46
C GLY A 348 8.41 -12.66 -21.54
N GLN A 349 7.10 -12.69 -21.34
CA GLN A 349 6.37 -11.67 -20.60
C GLN A 349 5.82 -12.17 -19.26
N ILE A 350 5.79 -11.28 -18.28
CA ILE A 350 4.90 -11.37 -17.12
C ILE A 350 3.97 -10.17 -17.18
N VAL A 351 2.67 -10.43 -17.25
CA VAL A 351 1.63 -9.39 -17.30
C VAL A 351 0.85 -9.41 -15.98
N LEU A 352 0.89 -8.30 -15.24
CA LEU A 352 0.04 -8.08 -14.08
C LEU A 352 -0.84 -6.88 -14.37
N ASN A 353 -2.14 -7.03 -14.24
CA ASN A 353 -3.15 -6.03 -14.59
C ASN A 353 -3.94 -5.55 -13.37
N ASP A 354 -3.41 -5.83 -12.17
CA ASP A 354 -4.17 -5.85 -10.94
C ASP A 354 -3.37 -5.40 -9.72
N LEU A 355 -2.49 -4.42 -9.92
CA LEU A 355 -1.68 -3.84 -8.85
C LEU A 355 -2.32 -2.56 -8.34
N ALA A 356 -2.49 -2.41 -7.03
CA ALA A 356 -2.90 -1.14 -6.43
C ALA A 356 -1.84 -0.05 -6.65
N PRO A 357 -2.15 1.25 -6.45
CA PRO A 357 -1.15 2.30 -6.48
C PRO A 357 -0.11 2.06 -5.38
N GLY A 358 1.16 2.15 -5.74
CA GLY A 358 2.26 1.82 -4.86
C GLY A 358 3.56 1.56 -5.58
N ASP A 359 4.62 1.42 -4.79
CA ASP A 359 5.96 1.09 -5.26
C ASP A 359 6.21 -0.41 -5.12
N TYR A 360 6.72 -1.01 -6.20
CA TYR A 360 6.91 -2.44 -6.35
C TYR A 360 8.27 -2.77 -6.93
N GLN A 361 8.68 -4.03 -6.80
CA GLN A 361 9.82 -4.56 -7.53
C GLN A 361 9.64 -6.01 -7.96
N PHE A 362 10.14 -6.34 -9.16
CA PHE A 362 10.34 -7.72 -9.58
C PHE A 362 11.75 -8.19 -9.19
N VAL A 363 11.84 -9.37 -8.58
CA VAL A 363 13.11 -10.03 -8.24
C VAL A 363 13.16 -11.39 -8.92
N GLU A 364 14.14 -11.61 -9.78
CA GLU A 364 14.32 -12.92 -10.42
C GLU A 364 14.81 -13.92 -9.35
N THR A 365 14.11 -15.05 -9.24
CA THR A 365 14.44 -16.13 -8.30
C THR A 365 14.98 -17.37 -9.02
N LYS A 366 14.73 -17.48 -10.32
CA LYS A 366 15.31 -18.53 -11.17
C LYS A 366 15.45 -18.02 -12.61
N ALA A 367 16.66 -18.13 -13.16
CA ALA A 367 16.92 -17.81 -14.55
C ALA A 367 16.24 -18.79 -15.52
N PRO A 368 15.97 -18.37 -16.77
CA PRO A 368 15.69 -19.30 -17.86
C PRO A 368 16.81 -20.34 -18.02
N ASN A 369 16.49 -21.48 -18.62
CA ASN A 369 17.50 -22.51 -18.89
C ASN A 369 18.61 -21.95 -19.80
N GLY A 370 19.87 -22.15 -19.39
CA GLY A 370 21.04 -21.65 -20.12
C GLY A 370 21.38 -20.18 -19.87
N TYR A 371 20.78 -19.52 -18.87
CA TYR A 371 21.09 -18.13 -18.52
C TYR A 371 21.54 -18.01 -17.08
N GLU A 372 22.35 -16.98 -16.82
CA GLU A 372 22.77 -16.62 -15.47
C GLU A 372 21.62 -15.95 -14.71
N LEU A 373 21.50 -16.23 -13.41
CA LEU A 373 20.51 -15.60 -12.54
C LEU A 373 20.96 -14.19 -12.14
N ASP A 374 20.11 -13.20 -12.39
CA ASP A 374 20.33 -11.83 -11.95
C ASP A 374 19.23 -11.39 -10.97
N THR A 375 19.56 -11.50 -9.68
CA THR A 375 18.66 -11.16 -8.55
C THR A 375 18.49 -9.65 -8.33
N THR A 376 19.12 -8.79 -9.14
CA THR A 376 18.99 -7.33 -9.00
C THR A 376 17.54 -6.90 -9.24
N PRO A 377 16.87 -6.26 -8.25
CA PRO A 377 15.45 -5.91 -8.37
C PRO A 377 15.18 -4.90 -9.48
N VAL A 378 14.06 -5.07 -10.19
CA VAL A 378 13.53 -4.09 -11.16
C VAL A 378 12.36 -3.37 -10.52
N LYS A 379 12.58 -2.10 -10.15
CA LYS A 379 11.59 -1.27 -9.46
C LYS A 379 10.63 -0.60 -10.43
N PHE A 380 9.38 -0.44 -10.02
CA PHE A 380 8.37 0.30 -10.76
C PHE A 380 7.27 0.82 -9.83
N THR A 381 6.52 1.81 -10.29
CA THR A 381 5.45 2.46 -9.52
C THR A 381 4.14 2.36 -10.28
N ILE A 382 3.08 2.04 -9.56
CA ILE A 382 1.70 2.17 -10.03
C ILE A 382 1.12 3.44 -9.44
N VAL A 383 0.57 4.31 -10.29
CA VAL A 383 -0.05 5.58 -9.86
C VAL A 383 -1.57 5.45 -9.80
N VAL A 384 -2.19 6.26 -8.94
CA VAL A 384 -3.66 6.38 -8.86
C VAL A 384 -4.21 6.77 -10.23
N GLY A 385 -5.29 6.11 -10.67
CA GLY A 385 -5.92 6.38 -11.97
C GLY A 385 -5.05 6.08 -13.20
N GLN A 386 -4.07 5.17 -13.12
CA GLN A 386 -3.20 4.82 -14.24
C GLN A 386 -3.99 4.39 -15.48
N THR A 387 -3.77 5.07 -16.61
CA THR A 387 -4.41 4.75 -17.90
C THR A 387 -3.48 3.99 -18.86
N GLU A 388 -2.17 4.22 -18.77
CA GLU A 388 -1.17 3.58 -19.63
C GLU A 388 -0.51 2.39 -18.93
N THR A 389 -0.11 1.36 -19.67
CA THR A 389 0.61 0.20 -19.10
C THR A 389 2.05 0.57 -18.74
N VAL A 390 2.50 0.28 -17.52
CA VAL A 390 3.93 0.31 -17.17
C VAL A 390 4.62 -0.81 -17.93
N ASN A 391 5.59 -0.49 -18.78
CA ASN A 391 6.42 -1.48 -19.43
C ASN A 391 7.82 -1.42 -18.84
N ILE A 392 8.30 -2.55 -18.32
CA ILE A 392 9.64 -2.70 -17.76
C ILE A 392 10.37 -3.85 -18.44
N GLU A 393 11.69 -3.80 -18.39
CA GLU A 393 12.56 -4.78 -19.03
C GLU A 393 13.55 -5.37 -18.03
N LYS A 394 13.87 -6.66 -18.20
CA LYS A 394 14.95 -7.34 -17.48
C LYS A 394 15.74 -8.24 -18.41
N VAL A 395 17.06 -8.08 -18.42
CA VAL A 395 17.96 -8.86 -19.28
C VAL A 395 18.70 -9.94 -18.49
N ASN A 396 19.00 -11.08 -19.11
CA ASN A 396 19.99 -12.04 -18.58
C ASN A 396 21.09 -12.25 -19.60
N THR A 397 22.26 -12.64 -19.11
CA THR A 397 23.40 -13.07 -19.92
C THR A 397 23.32 -14.57 -20.13
N ALA A 398 23.52 -15.01 -21.38
CA ALA A 398 23.57 -16.42 -21.72
C ALA A 398 24.78 -17.07 -21.04
N SER A 399 24.56 -18.19 -20.36
CA SER A 399 25.64 -19.03 -19.86
C SER A 399 26.26 -19.76 -21.05
N LEU A 400 27.47 -19.36 -21.43
CA LEU A 400 28.18 -19.96 -22.55
C LEU A 400 28.76 -21.32 -22.15
N GLY A 401 28.60 -22.31 -23.03
CA GLY A 401 29.15 -23.65 -22.88
C GLY A 401 30.28 -23.93 -23.87
N GLY A 402 30.84 -25.14 -23.75
CA GLY A 402 31.80 -25.68 -24.71
C GLY A 402 31.52 -27.15 -25.00
N VAL A 403 32.01 -27.63 -26.13
CA VAL A 403 31.92 -29.03 -26.56
C VAL A 403 33.26 -29.49 -27.10
N VAL A 404 33.60 -30.75 -26.80
CA VAL A 404 34.76 -31.43 -27.37
C VAL A 404 34.27 -32.63 -28.18
N LEU A 405 34.52 -32.60 -29.48
CA LEU A 405 34.38 -33.77 -30.35
C LEU A 405 35.71 -34.53 -30.34
N THR A 406 35.68 -35.86 -30.18
CA THR A 406 36.86 -36.71 -30.36
C THR A 406 36.59 -37.73 -31.45
N LYS A 407 37.38 -37.70 -32.53
CA LYS A 407 37.26 -38.65 -33.65
C LYS A 407 38.19 -39.83 -33.45
N LYS A 408 37.62 -41.03 -33.54
CA LYS A 408 38.34 -42.30 -33.33
C LYS A 408 38.06 -43.26 -34.48
N ASP A 409 39.06 -44.07 -34.81
CA ASP A 409 38.87 -45.24 -35.66
C ASP A 409 38.02 -46.29 -34.93
N SER A 410 37.04 -46.85 -35.62
CA SER A 410 36.05 -47.75 -35.02
C SER A 410 36.59 -49.14 -34.69
N LYS A 411 37.73 -49.54 -35.26
CA LYS A 411 38.32 -50.88 -35.06
C LYS A 411 39.38 -50.88 -33.97
N ASN A 412 40.27 -49.89 -33.98
CA ASN A 412 41.43 -49.85 -33.08
C ASN A 412 41.35 -48.73 -32.03
N GLY A 413 40.40 -47.81 -32.13
CA GLY A 413 40.21 -46.72 -31.16
C GLY A 413 41.25 -45.60 -31.27
N ASN A 414 42.14 -45.64 -32.28
CA ASN A 414 43.13 -44.60 -32.52
C ASN A 414 42.45 -43.27 -32.81
N LEU A 415 43.04 -42.19 -32.30
CA LEU A 415 42.59 -40.82 -32.55
C LEU A 415 42.92 -40.44 -34.00
N LEU A 416 42.01 -39.72 -34.67
CA LEU A 416 42.14 -39.37 -36.08
C LEU A 416 42.27 -37.86 -36.26
N GLU A 417 43.48 -37.41 -36.61
CA GLU A 417 43.78 -36.05 -37.06
C GLU A 417 43.29 -35.81 -38.50
N GLY A 418 42.90 -34.58 -38.82
CA GLY A 418 42.60 -34.15 -40.18
C GLY A 418 41.16 -34.42 -40.67
N ALA A 419 40.28 -34.98 -39.84
CA ALA A 419 38.87 -35.14 -40.17
C ALA A 419 38.16 -33.77 -40.14
N VAL A 420 37.36 -33.47 -41.16
CA VAL A 420 36.71 -32.16 -41.33
C VAL A 420 35.24 -32.24 -40.95
N PHE A 421 34.79 -31.26 -40.17
CA PHE A 421 33.42 -31.14 -39.67
C PHE A 421 32.88 -29.72 -39.83
N ASN A 422 31.55 -29.63 -39.93
CA ASN A 422 30.79 -28.40 -39.67
C ASN A 422 30.00 -28.55 -38.37
N LEU A 423 29.82 -27.45 -37.64
CA LEU A 423 28.84 -27.34 -36.55
C LEU A 423 27.57 -26.69 -37.10
N GLN A 424 26.43 -27.36 -36.97
CA GLN A 424 25.13 -26.86 -37.41
C GLN A 424 24.17 -26.65 -36.24
N ASP A 425 23.21 -25.73 -36.40
CA ASP A 425 22.04 -25.61 -35.52
C ASP A 425 20.98 -26.69 -35.83
N GLN A 426 19.91 -26.72 -35.03
CA GLN A 426 18.79 -27.65 -35.21
C GLN A 426 18.08 -27.50 -36.58
N GLN A 427 18.19 -26.35 -37.23
CA GLN A 427 17.61 -26.09 -38.56
C GLN A 427 18.56 -26.51 -39.71
N GLY A 428 19.77 -26.98 -39.39
CA GLY A 428 20.79 -27.39 -40.35
C GLY A 428 21.63 -26.24 -40.90
N ASN A 429 21.52 -25.03 -40.35
CA ASN A 429 22.38 -23.92 -40.76
C ASN A 429 23.78 -24.09 -40.17
N ASN A 430 24.81 -23.85 -40.98
CA ASN A 430 26.19 -23.89 -40.50
C ASN A 430 26.49 -22.71 -39.56
N ILE A 431 26.83 -23.02 -38.31
CA ILE A 431 27.28 -22.06 -37.28
C ILE A 431 28.79 -21.89 -37.33
N ARG A 432 29.54 -22.97 -37.55
CA ARG A 432 30.99 -22.97 -37.81
C ARG A 432 31.28 -23.98 -38.92
N THR A 433 32.23 -23.66 -39.79
CA THR A 433 32.60 -24.52 -40.93
C THR A 433 34.08 -24.85 -40.92
N ASN A 434 34.46 -25.93 -41.61
CA ASN A 434 35.86 -26.35 -41.78
C ASN A 434 36.60 -26.56 -40.46
N LEU A 435 35.93 -27.18 -39.48
CA LEU A 435 36.54 -27.56 -38.22
C LEU A 435 37.33 -28.85 -38.42
N ILE A 436 38.64 -28.82 -38.17
CA ILE A 436 39.53 -29.95 -38.45
C ILE A 436 39.99 -30.55 -37.12
N THR A 437 39.95 -31.87 -36.98
CA THR A 437 40.52 -32.55 -35.81
C THR A 437 42.03 -32.35 -35.73
N ASP A 438 42.52 -31.98 -34.55
CA ASP A 438 43.96 -31.75 -34.28
C ASP A 438 44.76 -33.06 -34.15
N GLU A 439 46.04 -32.97 -33.78
CA GLU A 439 46.95 -34.10 -33.53
C GLU A 439 46.44 -35.08 -32.45
N ASN A 440 45.51 -34.65 -31.59
CA ASN A 440 44.85 -35.47 -30.58
C ASN A 440 43.49 -35.99 -31.07
N GLY A 441 43.17 -35.81 -32.36
CA GLY A 441 41.88 -36.19 -32.96
C GLY A 441 40.70 -35.40 -32.40
N GLN A 442 40.92 -34.18 -31.89
CA GLN A 442 39.90 -33.38 -31.21
C GLN A 442 39.50 -32.11 -31.95
N ILE A 443 38.24 -31.71 -31.75
CA ILE A 443 37.76 -30.35 -32.04
C ILE A 443 37.21 -29.80 -30.73
N VAL A 444 37.80 -28.71 -30.24
CA VAL A 444 37.37 -28.00 -29.03
C VAL A 444 36.68 -26.71 -29.44
N LEU A 445 35.40 -26.59 -29.11
CA LEU A 445 34.65 -25.35 -29.31
C LEU A 445 34.22 -24.81 -27.95
N ASN A 446 34.59 -23.56 -27.69
CA ASN A 446 34.11 -22.78 -26.55
C ASN A 446 33.12 -21.72 -27.03
N ASP A 447 32.52 -21.03 -26.07
CA ASP A 447 31.63 -19.88 -26.27
C ASP A 447 30.39 -20.21 -27.10
N LEU A 448 29.85 -21.41 -26.92
CA LEU A 448 28.60 -21.81 -27.53
C LEU A 448 27.44 -21.29 -26.68
N ALA A 449 26.58 -20.50 -27.29
CA ALA A 449 25.32 -20.11 -26.69
C ALA A 449 24.44 -21.35 -26.41
N PRO A 450 23.56 -21.34 -25.41
CA PRO A 450 22.61 -22.42 -25.17
C PRO A 450 21.78 -22.73 -26.43
N GLY A 451 21.74 -23.99 -26.83
CA GLY A 451 21.01 -24.44 -28.01
C GLY A 451 21.34 -25.88 -28.37
N ASP A 452 20.58 -26.42 -29.33
CA ASP A 452 20.81 -27.74 -29.90
C ASP A 452 21.71 -27.62 -31.13
N TYR A 453 22.77 -28.41 -31.16
CA TYR A 453 23.77 -28.39 -32.22
C TYR A 453 24.10 -29.81 -32.69
N GLN A 454 24.62 -29.92 -33.92
CA GLN A 454 25.15 -31.17 -34.45
C GLN A 454 26.49 -30.95 -35.16
N PHE A 455 27.39 -31.92 -35.01
CA PHE A 455 28.59 -32.02 -35.85
C PHE A 455 28.27 -32.86 -37.08
N VAL A 456 28.57 -32.33 -38.27
CA VAL A 456 28.42 -33.03 -39.56
C VAL A 456 29.80 -33.20 -40.16
N GLU A 457 30.24 -34.44 -40.35
CA GLU A 457 31.51 -34.76 -41.04
C GLU A 457 31.34 -34.44 -42.54
N THR A 458 32.31 -33.75 -43.15
CA THR A 458 32.21 -33.20 -44.53
C THR A 458 33.35 -33.61 -45.43
#